data_AF-A0A1G9A4A7-F1
#
_entry.id   AF-A0A1G9A4A7-F1
#
_cell.length_a   1.000
_cell.length_b   1.000
_cell.length_c   1.000
_cell.angle_alpha   90.00
_cell.angle_beta   90.00
_cell.angle_gamma   90.00
#
_symmetry.space_group_name_H-M   'P 1'
#
loop_
_entity.id
_entity.type
_entity.pdbx_description
1 polymer ?
#
loop_
_entity_poly.entity_id
_entity_poly.type
_entity_poly.pdbx_seq_one_letter_code
_entity_poly.pdbx_strand_id
1 'polypeptide(L)'
;MKYILLLMLSGFLSLSNAMADEQPATSPAEGKALSPTQQWLELQRSGKSASSHPQPISGEVMDSVHKRYLKSFEKPIPELYERETSTTH
;
A
#
# COMPACT_ATOMS: atom_id res chain seq x y z
N MET A 1 -6.33 -41.43 14.17
CA MET A 1 -5.23 -41.79 13.24
C MET A 1 -5.56 -41.57 11.76
N LYS A 2 -6.79 -41.81 11.28
CA LYS A 2 -7.12 -41.67 9.84
C LYS A 2 -7.13 -40.22 9.31
N TYR A 3 -7.46 -39.24 10.16
CA TYR A 3 -7.48 -37.82 9.78
C TYR A 3 -6.13 -37.10 9.94
N ILE A 4 -5.17 -37.71 10.66
CA ILE A 4 -3.80 -37.18 10.79
C ILE A 4 -3.03 -37.41 9.48
N LEU A 5 -3.28 -38.54 8.80
CA LEU A 5 -2.74 -38.80 7.46
C LEU A 5 -3.34 -37.87 6.40
N LEU A 6 -4.61 -37.45 6.56
CA LEU A 6 -5.30 -36.54 5.64
C LEU A 6 -4.82 -35.07 5.80
N LEU A 7 -4.44 -34.66 7.01
CA LEU A 7 -3.92 -33.31 7.31
C LEU A 7 -2.45 -33.10 6.90
N MET A 8 -1.67 -34.17 6.75
CA MET A 8 -0.29 -34.10 6.27
C MET A 8 -0.19 -34.06 4.73
N LEU A 9 -1.27 -34.44 4.02
CA LEU A 9 -1.30 -34.45 2.55
C LEU A 9 -1.64 -33.09 1.94
N SER A 10 -2.22 -32.16 2.72
CA SER A 10 -2.55 -30.80 2.29
C SER A 10 -1.46 -29.76 2.60
N GLY A 11 -0.44 -30.11 3.39
CA GLY A 11 0.67 -29.21 3.74
C GLY A 11 1.81 -29.14 2.72
N PHE A 12 1.81 -29.98 1.69
CA PHE A 12 2.91 -30.10 0.72
C PHE A 12 2.66 -29.38 -0.61
N LEU A 13 1.61 -28.55 -0.71
CA LEU A 13 1.21 -27.88 -1.96
C LEU A 13 1.52 -26.37 -2.03
N SER A 14 2.36 -25.83 -1.15
CA SER A 14 2.67 -24.39 -1.15
C SER A 14 4.15 -24.04 -1.32
N LEU A 15 5.01 -25.01 -1.67
CA LEU A 15 6.41 -24.75 -2.02
C LEU A 15 6.64 -24.76 -3.55
N SER A 16 5.83 -23.99 -4.27
CA SER A 16 6.20 -23.53 -5.61
C SER A 16 6.53 -22.04 -5.52
N ASN A 17 7.68 -21.72 -4.93
CA ASN A 17 8.39 -20.53 -5.38
C ASN A 17 8.75 -20.83 -6.84
N ALA A 18 7.94 -20.29 -7.74
CA ALA A 18 8.27 -20.27 -9.15
C ALA A 18 9.69 -19.71 -9.26
N MET A 19 10.61 -20.55 -9.71
CA MET A 19 11.90 -20.10 -10.23
C MET A 19 11.59 -18.97 -11.20
N ALA A 20 12.10 -17.78 -10.90
CA ALA A 20 12.10 -16.68 -11.83
C ALA A 20 12.87 -17.15 -13.06
N ASP A 21 12.15 -17.57 -14.09
CA ASP A 21 12.70 -17.76 -15.42
C ASP A 21 13.29 -16.40 -15.79
N GLU A 22 14.62 -16.32 -15.92
CA GLU A 22 15.26 -15.15 -16.49
C GLU A 22 14.81 -15.06 -17.93
N GLN A 23 13.66 -14.40 -18.13
CA GLN A 23 13.17 -14.06 -19.44
C GLN A 23 14.33 -13.37 -20.17
N PRO A 24 14.81 -13.92 -21.31
CA PRO A 24 15.90 -13.30 -22.04
C PRO A 24 15.48 -11.86 -22.29
N ALA A 25 16.35 -10.92 -21.89
CA ALA A 25 16.11 -9.49 -21.98
C ALA A 25 15.54 -9.19 -23.36
N THR A 26 14.22 -9.01 -23.41
CA THR A 26 13.55 -8.61 -24.63
C THR A 26 14.13 -7.23 -24.89
N SER A 27 14.82 -7.08 -26.03
CA SER A 27 15.26 -5.79 -26.56
C SER A 27 14.22 -4.73 -26.26
N PRO A 28 14.62 -3.52 -25.84
CA PRO A 28 13.69 -2.50 -25.38
C PRO A 28 12.58 -2.38 -26.41
N ALA A 29 11.38 -2.79 -26.00
CA ALA A 29 10.20 -2.72 -26.84
C ALA A 29 9.94 -1.23 -27.08
N GLU A 30 10.53 -0.69 -28.14
CA GLU A 30 10.21 0.63 -28.65
C GLU A 30 8.69 0.67 -28.84
N GLY A 31 8.01 1.50 -28.03
CA GLY A 31 6.61 1.84 -28.24
C GLY A 31 5.56 1.08 -27.44
N LYS A 32 5.90 0.26 -26.42
CA LYS A 32 4.83 -0.24 -25.53
C LYS A 32 4.34 0.87 -24.61
N ALA A 33 3.11 1.33 -24.84
CA ALA A 33 2.44 2.28 -23.95
C ALA A 33 2.42 1.72 -22.51
N LEU A 34 2.69 2.60 -21.54
CA LEU A 34 2.65 2.25 -20.12
C LEU A 34 1.26 1.74 -19.74
N SER A 35 1.20 0.68 -18.94
CA SER A 35 -0.06 0.27 -18.32
C SER A 35 -0.59 1.38 -17.41
N PRO A 36 -1.90 1.43 -17.12
CA PRO A 36 -2.46 2.42 -16.20
C PRO A 36 -1.72 2.46 -14.85
N THR A 37 -1.37 1.29 -14.30
CA THR A 37 -0.58 1.19 -13.06
C THR A 37 0.80 1.85 -13.19
N GLN A 38 1.50 1.60 -14.30
CA GLN A 38 2.81 2.20 -14.53
C GLN A 38 2.72 3.72 -14.68
N GLN A 39 1.65 4.24 -15.29
CA GLN A 39 1.41 5.67 -15.39
C GLN A 39 1.18 6.32 -14.01
N TRP A 40 0.41 5.67 -13.13
CA TRP A 40 0.19 6.17 -11.76
C TRP A 40 1.47 6.17 -10.92
N LEU A 41 2.28 5.12 -11.01
CA LEU A 41 3.56 5.06 -10.32
C LEU A 41 4.53 6.13 -10.84
N GLU A 42 4.55 6.38 -12.15
CA GLU A 42 5.34 7.45 -12.74
C GLU A 42 4.85 8.83 -12.28
N LEU A 43 3.54 9.05 -12.19
CA LEU A 43 2.97 10.30 -11.67
C LEU A 43 3.38 10.55 -10.22
N GLN A 44 3.29 9.52 -9.37
CA GLN A 44 3.70 9.59 -7.96
C GLN A 44 5.20 9.86 -7.81
N ARG A 45 6.04 9.12 -8.53
CA ARG A 45 7.50 9.25 -8.45
C ARG A 45 8.00 10.57 -9.02
N SER A 46 7.43 10.99 -10.15
CA SER A 46 7.88 12.21 -10.82
C SER A 46 7.49 13.48 -10.07
N GLY A 47 6.47 13.41 -9.21
CA GLY A 47 5.96 14.58 -8.49
C GLY A 47 5.41 15.67 -9.41
N LYS A 48 5.19 15.38 -10.70
CA LYS A 48 4.72 16.37 -11.69
C LYS A 48 3.35 16.97 -11.35
N SER A 49 2.55 16.23 -10.57
CA SER A 49 1.25 16.70 -10.07
C SER A 49 1.33 17.40 -8.71
N ALA A 50 2.51 17.51 -8.09
CA ALA A 50 2.66 18.29 -6.87
C ALA A 50 2.49 19.79 -7.15
N SER A 51 2.06 20.55 -6.14
CA SER A 51 1.95 22.01 -6.25
C SER A 51 3.32 22.62 -6.56
N SER A 52 3.38 23.52 -7.55
CA SER A 52 4.56 24.33 -7.85
C SER A 52 4.74 25.50 -6.88
N HIS A 53 3.71 25.83 -6.09
CA HIS A 53 3.75 26.91 -5.12
C HIS A 53 4.28 26.40 -3.77
N PRO A 54 5.34 27.01 -3.20
CA PRO A 54 5.79 26.70 -1.85
C PRO A 54 4.67 26.92 -0.84
N GLN A 55 4.46 25.95 0.05
CA GLN A 55 3.49 26.05 1.15
C GLN A 55 4.25 26.04 2.48
N PRO A 56 4.90 27.16 2.86
CA PRO A 56 5.65 27.22 4.11
C PRO A 56 4.69 27.17 5.30
N ILE A 57 5.11 26.44 6.34
CA ILE A 57 4.41 26.37 7.62
C ILE A 57 5.27 27.12 8.64
N SER A 58 4.67 27.99 9.45
CA SER A 58 5.40 28.67 10.52
C SER A 58 5.87 27.67 11.58
N GLY A 59 6.95 27.99 12.30
CA GLY A 59 7.47 27.13 13.37
C GLY A 59 6.40 26.80 14.43
N GLU A 60 5.64 27.80 14.87
CA GLU A 60 4.55 27.62 15.85
C GLU A 60 3.45 26.67 15.36
N VAL A 61 3.08 26.76 14.08
CA VAL A 61 2.09 25.86 13.48
C VAL A 61 2.69 24.45 13.37
N MET A 62 3.95 24.31 12.99
CA MET A 62 4.65 23.02 12.94
C MET A 62 4.68 22.36 14.33
N ASP A 63 4.99 23.12 15.39
CA ASP A 63 4.97 22.63 16.77
C ASP A 63 3.58 22.12 17.17
N SER A 64 2.54 22.85 16.79
CA SER A 64 1.15 22.48 17.07
C SER A 64 0.75 21.21 16.31
N VAL A 65 1.15 21.08 15.05
CA VAL A 65 0.95 19.86 14.24
C VAL A 65 1.68 18.68 14.87
N HIS A 66 2.93 18.86 15.29
CA HIS A 66 3.73 17.81 15.92
C HIS A 66 3.13 17.35 17.26
N LYS A 67 2.72 18.29 18.12
CA LYS A 67 2.01 17.98 19.38
C LYS A 67 0.73 17.18 19.13
N ARG A 68 -0.07 17.57 18.14
CA ARG A 68 -1.30 16.85 17.76
C ARG A 68 -0.99 15.44 17.25
N TYR A 69 0.05 15.29 16.44
CA TYR A 69 0.49 13.99 15.94
C TYR A 69 0.86 13.05 17.10
N LEU A 70 1.70 13.50 18.04
CA LEU A 70 2.06 12.72 19.22
C LEU A 70 0.83 12.32 20.05
N LYS A 71 -0.08 13.29 20.29
CA LYS A 71 -1.31 13.06 21.04
C LYS A 71 -2.21 12.00 20.40
N SER A 72 -2.17 11.83 19.07
CA SER A 72 -3.01 10.83 18.40
C SER A 72 -2.64 9.39 18.77
N PHE A 73 -1.39 9.13 19.17
CA PHE A 73 -0.93 7.81 19.61
C PHE A 73 -1.23 7.50 21.07
N GLU A 74 -1.67 8.49 21.85
CA GLU A 74 -2.06 8.28 23.26
C GLU A 74 -3.40 7.54 23.38
N LYS A 75 -4.16 7.42 22.29
CA LYS A 75 -5.43 6.71 22.25
C LYS A 75 -5.21 5.25 21.86
N PRO A 76 -5.77 4.28 22.61
CA PRO A 76 -5.70 2.88 22.21
C PRO A 76 -6.47 2.69 20.90
N ILE A 77 -6.04 1.69 20.12
CA ILE A 77 -6.79 1.25 18.95
C ILE A 77 -8.13 0.68 19.44
N PRO A 78 -9.28 1.18 18.97
CA PRO A 78 -10.57 0.61 19.30
C PRO A 78 -10.67 -0.86 18.87
N GLU A 79 -11.28 -1.70 19.69
CA GLU A 79 -11.55 -3.10 19.31
C GLU A 79 -12.59 -3.19 18.19
N LEU A 80 -13.51 -2.23 18.14
CA LEU A 80 -14.59 -2.12 17.16
C LEU A 80 -14.71 -0.67 16.71
N TYR A 81 -14.98 -0.47 15.42
CA TYR A 81 -15.36 0.81 14.86
C TYR A 81 -16.86 0.81 14.58
N GLU A 82 -17.57 1.82 15.06
CA GLU A 82 -18.97 2.00 14.73
C GLU A 82 -19.10 2.30 13.23
N ARG A 83 -20.00 1.58 12.55
CA ARG A 83 -20.37 1.91 11.18
C ARG A 83 -21.56 2.85 11.24
N GLU A 84 -21.34 4.11 10.90
CA GLU A 84 -22.46 5.01 10.67
C GLU A 84 -23.29 4.49 9.50
N THR A 85 -24.52 4.07 9.80
CA THR A 85 -25.53 3.83 8.77
C THR A 85 -26.17 5.17 8.48
N SER A 86 -25.92 5.74 7.30
CA SER A 86 -26.67 6.92 6.84
C SER A 86 -28.15 6.55 6.77
N THR A 87 -28.91 6.88 7.80
CA THR A 87 -30.36 6.75 7.78
C THR A 87 -30.88 7.87 6.88
N THR A 88 -31.22 7.53 5.64
CA THR A 88 -31.90 8.44 4.72
C THR A 88 -33.25 8.82 5.33
N HIS A 89 -33.43 10.10 5.66
CA HIS A 89 -34.72 10.70 5.98
C HIS A 89 -35.50 11.06 4.72
#